data_AF-A0A329RTK6-F1
#
_entry.id   AF-A0A329RTK6-F1
#
_cell.length_a   1.000
_cell.length_b   1.000
_cell.length_c   1.000
_cell.angle_alpha   90.00
_cell.angle_beta   90.00
_cell.angle_gamma   90.00
#
_symmetry.space_group_name_H-M   'P 1'
#
loop_
_entity.id
_entity.type
_entity.pdbx_description
1 polymer ?
#
loop_
_entity_poly.entity_id
_entity_poly.type
_entity_poly.pdbx_seq_one_letter_code
_entity_poly.pdbx_strand_id
1 'polypeptide(L)'
;MSSSSDSDDDRRKSKKDKKFHINSSGNPVNWDGENWHFYKKTMVVAFQKSLLEQIAIGNVNEDDTWSQDLKDEHTKKQAKIQMLIMGSLTTRLAQQLMDLNGSDMWAELCKIYEGKNNDATKAQKVYRLQGDLHRTHLRANGDVRAHLYTIFRIKNELAELGSPLSDLQMVVTLLRSLCDVSTTKVGSWNPREDQRVLLIRLQNA
;
A
#
# COMPACT_ATOMS: atom_id res chain seq x y z
N MET A 1 49.32 -11.32 3.61
CA MET A 1 47.97 -11.86 3.38
C MET A 1 46.99 -10.74 3.67
N SER A 2 46.49 -10.09 2.61
CA SER A 2 45.54 -8.98 2.73
C SER A 2 44.14 -9.57 2.89
N SER A 3 43.49 -9.27 4.02
CA SER A 3 42.13 -9.69 4.29
C SER A 3 41.17 -8.68 3.65
N SER A 4 40.46 -9.08 2.60
CA SER A 4 39.37 -8.30 1.99
C SER A 4 38.15 -8.42 2.90
N SER A 5 37.85 -7.38 3.65
CA SER A 5 36.60 -7.23 4.38
C SER A 5 35.57 -6.60 3.43
N ASP A 6 35.02 -7.41 2.54
CA ASP A 6 33.98 -6.96 1.61
C ASP A 6 32.63 -6.80 2.32
N SER A 7 32.18 -5.56 2.27
CA SER A 7 30.93 -4.99 2.75
C SER A 7 29.69 -5.80 2.35
N ASP A 8 29.17 -6.60 3.28
CA ASP A 8 27.85 -7.25 3.19
C ASP A 8 26.67 -6.29 3.50
N ASP A 9 26.96 -5.04 3.87
CA ASP A 9 25.96 -4.10 4.36
C ASP A 9 25.15 -3.43 3.22
N ASP A 10 25.72 -3.33 2.02
CA ASP A 10 25.03 -2.75 0.87
C ASP A 10 23.96 -3.67 0.27
N ARG A 11 24.08 -5.00 0.45
CA ARG A 11 23.09 -5.97 -0.06
C ARG A 11 21.76 -5.95 0.70
N ARG A 12 21.73 -5.42 1.93
CA ARG A 12 20.52 -5.41 2.77
C ARG A 12 19.60 -4.21 2.51
N LYS A 13 20.07 -3.16 1.83
CA LYS A 13 19.28 -1.95 1.54
C LYS A 13 18.31 -2.07 0.35
N SER A 14 18.49 -3.02 -0.57
CA SER A 14 17.67 -3.06 -1.81
C SER A 14 16.37 -3.88 -1.73
N LYS A 15 16.18 -4.69 -0.69
CA LYS A 15 15.01 -5.58 -0.57
C LYS A 15 13.77 -4.93 0.02
N LYS A 16 13.88 -3.73 0.60
CA LYS A 16 12.81 -3.19 1.44
C LYS A 16 11.74 -2.38 0.71
N ASP A 17 12.00 -1.88 -0.50
CA ASP A 17 11.07 -0.96 -1.18
C ASP A 17 11.05 -1.14 -2.71
N LYS A 18 10.67 -2.32 -3.23
CA LYS A 18 10.38 -2.39 -4.67
C LYS A 18 9.03 -1.74 -4.95
N LYS A 19 9.07 -0.42 -5.17
CA LYS A 19 7.92 0.39 -5.55
C LYS A 19 7.31 -0.12 -6.87
N PHE A 20 6.00 0.03 -6.97
CA PHE A 20 5.25 -0.23 -8.19
C PHE A 20 5.87 0.49 -9.41
N HIS A 21 6.07 -0.25 -10.50
CA HIS A 21 6.64 0.26 -11.75
C HIS A 21 6.20 -0.59 -12.95
N ILE A 22 6.45 -0.10 -14.16
CA ILE A 22 6.28 -0.84 -15.42
C ILE A 22 7.64 -1.38 -15.85
N ASN A 23 7.73 -2.67 -16.16
CA ASN A 23 8.98 -3.29 -16.62
C ASN A 23 9.23 -3.03 -18.13
N SER A 24 10.40 -3.45 -18.63
CA SER A 24 10.79 -3.30 -20.04
C SER A 24 9.84 -3.97 -21.03
N SER A 25 9.10 -5.00 -20.60
CA SER A 25 8.09 -5.68 -21.41
C SER A 25 6.74 -4.94 -21.45
N GLY A 26 6.60 -3.85 -20.69
CA GLY A 26 5.37 -3.07 -20.57
C GLY A 26 4.38 -3.61 -19.53
N ASN A 27 4.79 -4.54 -18.68
CA ASN A 27 3.92 -5.14 -17.68
C ASN A 27 4.10 -4.43 -16.33
N PRO A 28 3.01 -4.22 -15.56
CA PRO A 28 3.12 -3.71 -14.21
C PRO A 28 3.79 -4.73 -13.29
N VAL A 29 4.48 -4.27 -12.24
CA VAL A 29 5.19 -5.11 -11.27
C VAL A 29 5.08 -4.50 -9.87
N ASN A 30 4.92 -5.35 -8.85
CA ASN A 30 4.82 -4.99 -7.42
C ASN A 30 3.69 -4.00 -7.08
N TRP A 31 2.53 -4.15 -7.71
CA TRP A 31 1.35 -3.39 -7.30
C TRP A 31 0.86 -3.84 -5.93
N ASP A 32 0.59 -2.88 -5.05
CA ASP A 32 0.28 -3.07 -3.64
C ASP A 32 -1.15 -2.68 -3.25
N GLY A 33 -1.96 -2.29 -4.23
CA GLY A 33 -3.33 -1.82 -4.04
C GLY A 33 -3.52 -0.31 -4.27
N GLU A 34 -2.44 0.47 -4.42
CA GLU A 34 -2.55 1.93 -4.57
C GLU A 34 -2.78 2.38 -6.02
N ASN A 35 -3.56 3.45 -6.20
CA ASN A 35 -3.85 4.02 -7.52
C ASN A 35 -4.45 3.01 -8.52
N TRP A 36 -5.56 2.37 -8.12
CA TRP A 36 -6.29 1.37 -8.91
C TRP A 36 -6.51 1.77 -10.36
N HIS A 37 -6.96 3.01 -10.62
CA HIS A 37 -7.26 3.46 -11.99
C HIS A 37 -6.04 3.34 -12.92
N PHE A 38 -4.85 3.69 -12.42
CA PHE A 38 -3.61 3.56 -13.18
C PHE A 38 -3.20 2.09 -13.37
N TYR A 39 -3.28 1.28 -12.31
CA TYR A 39 -3.00 -0.15 -12.40
C TYR A 39 -3.96 -0.85 -13.37
N LYS A 40 -5.26 -0.61 -13.25
CA LYS A 40 -6.29 -1.16 -14.13
C LYS A 40 -5.99 -0.83 -15.58
N LYS A 41 -5.68 0.43 -15.88
CA LYS A 41 -5.37 0.86 -17.24
C LYS A 41 -4.14 0.14 -17.81
N THR A 42 -3.09 -0.02 -17.01
CA THR A 42 -1.85 -0.67 -17.44
C THR A 42 -2.03 -2.18 -17.63
N MET A 43 -2.83 -2.84 -16.79
CA MET A 43 -3.19 -4.25 -16.98
C MET A 43 -4.06 -4.49 -18.21
N VAL A 44 -5.06 -3.65 -18.48
CA VAL A 44 -5.87 -3.75 -19.71
C VAL A 44 -4.98 -3.67 -20.96
N VAL A 45 -4.00 -2.76 -20.98
CA VAL A 45 -3.03 -2.66 -22.08
C VAL A 45 -2.18 -3.93 -22.20
N ALA A 46 -1.75 -4.54 -21.09
CA ALA A 46 -1.01 -5.79 -21.09
C ALA A 46 -1.84 -6.96 -21.65
N PHE A 47 -3.14 -7.03 -21.32
CA PHE A 47 -4.05 -8.01 -21.89
C PHE A 47 -4.27 -7.80 -23.38
N GLN A 48 -4.47 -6.55 -23.82
CA GLN A 48 -4.61 -6.19 -25.23
C GLN A 48 -3.39 -6.60 -26.05
N LYS A 49 -2.18 -6.30 -25.56
CA LYS A 49 -0.92 -6.71 -26.19
C LYS A 49 -0.81 -8.22 -26.41
N SER A 50 -1.47 -9.01 -25.56
CA SER A 50 -1.47 -10.48 -25.63
C SER A 50 -2.73 -11.07 -26.26
N LEU A 51 -3.67 -10.24 -26.75
CA LEU A 51 -5.00 -10.65 -27.25
C LEU A 51 -5.83 -11.43 -26.22
N LEU A 52 -5.73 -11.03 -24.94
CA LEU A 52 -6.39 -11.69 -23.81
C LEU A 52 -7.55 -10.89 -23.23
N GLU A 53 -7.75 -9.64 -23.64
CA GLU A 53 -8.69 -8.71 -22.99
C GLU A 53 -10.10 -9.29 -22.88
N GLN A 54 -10.66 -9.83 -23.96
CA GLN A 54 -12.04 -10.33 -23.98
C GLN A 54 -12.27 -11.51 -23.03
N ILE A 55 -11.25 -12.36 -22.86
CA ILE A 55 -11.30 -13.47 -21.89
C ILE A 55 -11.12 -12.91 -20.48
N ALA A 56 -10.14 -12.02 -20.27
CA ALA A 56 -9.86 -11.44 -18.96
C ALA A 56 -11.06 -10.69 -18.36
N ILE A 57 -11.83 -9.98 -19.18
CA ILE A 57 -13.06 -9.28 -18.75
C ILE A 57 -14.29 -10.19 -18.68
N GLY A 58 -14.17 -11.48 -19.02
CA GLY A 58 -15.25 -12.47 -18.94
C GLY A 58 -16.26 -12.44 -20.08
N ASN A 59 -15.96 -11.75 -21.20
CA ASN A 59 -16.84 -11.72 -22.39
C ASN A 59 -16.77 -13.02 -23.20
N VAL A 60 -15.67 -13.77 -23.08
CA VAL A 60 -15.49 -15.08 -23.71
C VAL A 60 -15.34 -16.10 -22.59
N ASN A 61 -16.35 -16.94 -22.44
CA ASN A 61 -16.36 -18.05 -21.50
C ASN A 61 -16.33 -19.37 -22.27
N GLU A 62 -15.91 -20.44 -21.59
CA GLU A 62 -15.98 -21.78 -22.16
C GLU A 62 -17.43 -22.16 -22.50
N ASP A 63 -17.60 -22.83 -23.63
CA ASP A 63 -18.88 -23.32 -24.12
C ASP A 63 -18.83 -24.84 -24.22
N ASP A 64 -19.90 -25.51 -23.81
CA ASP A 64 -20.00 -26.98 -23.83
C ASP A 64 -19.94 -27.55 -25.25
N THR A 65 -20.26 -26.76 -26.27
CA THR A 65 -20.21 -27.13 -27.69
C THR A 65 -18.81 -27.04 -28.30
N TRP A 66 -17.82 -26.51 -27.56
CA TRP A 66 -16.46 -26.39 -28.05
C TRP A 66 -15.75 -27.75 -28.19
N SER A 67 -14.92 -27.84 -29.22
CA SER A 67 -13.98 -28.95 -29.36
C SER A 67 -12.94 -28.91 -28.23
N GLN A 68 -12.30 -30.06 -27.98
CA GLN A 68 -11.22 -30.15 -26.98
C GLN A 68 -10.08 -29.16 -27.26
N ASP A 69 -9.71 -28.96 -28.53
CA ASP A 69 -8.65 -28.03 -28.93
C ASP A 69 -8.97 -26.58 -28.50
N LEU A 70 -10.23 -26.15 -28.62
CA LEU A 70 -10.67 -24.83 -28.20
C LEU A 70 -10.66 -24.67 -26.67
N LYS A 71 -11.06 -25.71 -25.93
CA LYS A 71 -11.00 -25.75 -24.47
C LYS A 71 -9.55 -25.67 -23.97
N ASP A 72 -8.64 -26.40 -24.60
CA ASP A 72 -7.21 -26.38 -24.28
C ASP A 72 -6.59 -25.01 -24.59
N GLU A 73 -6.97 -24.37 -25.70
CA GLU A 73 -6.53 -23.02 -26.04
C GLU A 73 -7.04 -21.99 -25.02
N HIS A 74 -8.31 -22.08 -24.62
CA HIS A 74 -8.90 -21.22 -23.59
C HIS A 74 -8.18 -21.38 -22.24
N THR A 75 -7.89 -22.62 -21.84
CA THR A 75 -7.14 -22.92 -20.61
C THR A 75 -5.74 -22.30 -20.64
N LYS A 76 -5.03 -22.38 -21.78
CA LYS A 76 -3.73 -21.72 -21.95
C LYS A 76 -3.83 -20.20 -21.83
N LYS A 77 -4.88 -19.59 -22.38
CA LYS A 77 -5.13 -18.14 -22.27
C LYS A 77 -5.44 -17.73 -20.83
N GLN A 78 -6.27 -18.50 -20.11
CA GLN A 78 -6.55 -18.31 -18.68
C GLN A 78 -5.28 -18.36 -17.83
N ALA A 79 -4.42 -19.37 -18.04
CA ALA A 79 -3.13 -19.47 -17.35
C ALA A 79 -2.20 -18.28 -17.64
N LYS A 80 -2.20 -17.77 -18.88
CA LYS A 80 -1.40 -16.58 -19.24
C LYS A 80 -1.93 -15.31 -18.57
N ILE A 81 -3.26 -15.15 -18.46
CA ILE A 81 -3.88 -14.05 -17.71
C ILE A 81 -3.49 -14.13 -16.23
N GLN A 82 -3.63 -15.31 -15.62
CA GLN A 82 -3.23 -15.57 -14.24
C GLN A 82 -1.76 -15.19 -14.00
N MET A 83 -0.84 -15.62 -14.86
CA MET A 83 0.58 -15.25 -14.77
C MET A 83 0.82 -13.73 -14.85
N LEU A 84 0.13 -13.03 -15.77
CA LEU A 84 0.25 -11.58 -15.90
C LEU A 84 -0.24 -10.86 -14.65
N ILE A 85 -1.39 -11.28 -14.10
CA ILE A 85 -1.92 -10.72 -12.86
C ILE A 85 -0.96 -11.01 -11.72
N MET A 86 -0.64 -12.28 -11.43
CA MET A 86 0.25 -12.65 -10.32
C MET A 86 1.62 -11.95 -10.38
N GLY A 87 2.22 -11.87 -11.57
CA GLY A 87 3.51 -11.20 -11.77
C GLY A 87 3.46 -9.67 -11.57
N SER A 88 2.26 -9.09 -11.66
CA SER A 88 2.05 -7.65 -11.45
C SER A 88 1.82 -7.23 -10.01
N LEU A 89 1.45 -8.19 -9.15
CA LEU A 89 1.07 -7.96 -7.76
C LEU A 89 2.26 -8.13 -6.81
N THR A 90 2.16 -7.56 -5.61
CA THR A 90 2.97 -8.01 -4.47
C THR A 90 2.62 -9.46 -4.11
N THR A 91 3.57 -10.21 -3.56
CA THR A 91 3.36 -11.62 -3.15
C THR A 91 2.14 -11.80 -2.26
N ARG A 92 1.90 -10.86 -1.32
CA ARG A 92 0.73 -10.88 -0.44
C ARG A 92 -0.59 -10.85 -1.22
N LEU A 93 -0.71 -9.95 -2.20
CA LEU A 93 -1.94 -9.84 -3.01
C LEU A 93 -2.10 -11.03 -3.96
N ALA A 94 -1.00 -11.48 -4.58
CA ALA A 94 -1.01 -12.66 -5.43
C ALA A 94 -1.50 -13.91 -4.68
N GLN A 95 -1.09 -14.08 -3.42
CA GLN A 95 -1.51 -15.19 -2.57
C GLN A 95 -3.02 -15.26 -2.35
N GLN A 96 -3.71 -14.12 -2.31
CA GLN A 96 -5.17 -14.07 -2.10
C GLN A 96 -5.98 -14.56 -3.30
N LEU A 97 -5.32 -14.75 -4.44
CA LEU A 97 -5.96 -15.04 -5.73
C LEU A 97 -5.46 -16.36 -6.34
N MET A 98 -4.63 -17.14 -5.64
CA MET A 98 -3.94 -18.32 -6.22
C MET A 98 -4.88 -19.42 -6.70
N ASP A 99 -6.06 -19.54 -6.08
CA ASP A 99 -7.03 -20.59 -6.38
C ASP A 99 -8.01 -20.21 -7.51
N LEU A 100 -7.89 -19.00 -8.07
CA LEU A 100 -8.77 -18.49 -9.13
C LEU A 100 -8.12 -18.63 -10.52
N ASN A 101 -8.96 -18.81 -11.55
CA ASN A 101 -8.51 -18.68 -12.95
C ASN A 101 -8.28 -17.20 -13.32
N GLY A 102 -7.67 -16.94 -14.47
CA GLY A 102 -7.27 -15.60 -14.88
C GLY A 102 -8.41 -14.58 -14.94
N SER A 103 -9.56 -14.92 -15.52
CA SER A 103 -10.72 -14.03 -15.59
C SER A 103 -11.35 -13.79 -14.22
N ASP A 104 -11.43 -14.80 -13.37
CA ASP A 104 -11.97 -14.69 -12.02
C ASP A 104 -11.06 -13.84 -11.13
N MET A 105 -9.73 -13.98 -11.27
CA MET A 105 -8.77 -13.10 -10.61
C MET A 105 -8.99 -11.63 -11.00
N TRP A 106 -9.20 -11.36 -12.30
CA TRP A 106 -9.44 -10.01 -12.78
C TRP A 106 -10.77 -9.46 -12.27
N ALA A 107 -11.83 -10.25 -12.32
CA ALA A 107 -13.14 -9.89 -11.80
C ALA A 107 -13.11 -9.58 -10.30
N GLU A 108 -12.39 -10.38 -9.50
CA GLU A 108 -12.26 -10.14 -8.06
C GLU A 108 -11.44 -8.87 -7.77
N LEU A 109 -10.36 -8.61 -8.51
CA LEU A 109 -9.63 -7.33 -8.42
C LEU A 109 -10.53 -6.14 -8.78
N CYS A 110 -11.29 -6.24 -9.87
CA CYS A 110 -12.26 -5.23 -10.27
C CYS A 110 -13.29 -4.99 -9.17
N LYS A 111 -13.88 -6.05 -8.61
CA LYS A 111 -14.81 -5.96 -7.48
C LYS A 111 -14.21 -5.30 -6.24
N ILE A 112 -12.96 -5.62 -5.89
CA ILE A 112 -12.27 -5.04 -4.73
C ILE A 112 -11.91 -3.57 -4.97
N TYR A 113 -11.61 -3.15 -6.20
CA TYR A 113 -10.97 -1.84 -6.42
C TYR A 113 -11.71 -0.86 -7.34
N GLU A 114 -12.67 -1.29 -8.18
CA GLU A 114 -13.46 -0.41 -9.06
C GLU A 114 -14.54 0.39 -8.33
N GLY A 115 -14.97 -0.06 -7.16
CA GLY A 115 -16.01 0.63 -6.42
C GLY A 115 -15.56 2.03 -6.00
N LYS A 116 -16.37 3.04 -6.35
CA LYS A 116 -16.26 4.40 -5.76
C LYS A 116 -16.37 4.39 -4.21
N ASN A 117 -16.81 3.27 -3.62
CA ASN A 117 -17.00 2.99 -2.19
C ASN A 117 -16.68 1.51 -1.85
N ASN A 118 -15.49 0.96 -2.13
CA ASN A 118 -15.14 -0.28 -1.40
C ASN A 118 -14.84 0.08 0.05
N ASP A 119 -15.86 -0.02 0.91
CA ASP A 119 -15.75 0.21 2.34
C ASP A 119 -14.64 -0.63 2.98
N ALA A 120 -14.37 -1.85 2.49
CA ALA A 120 -13.28 -2.68 2.97
C ALA A 120 -11.91 -2.10 2.60
N THR A 121 -11.70 -1.66 1.35
CA THR A 121 -10.44 -1.03 0.94
C THR A 121 -10.23 0.33 1.61
N LYS A 122 -11.31 1.09 1.76
CA LYS A 122 -11.32 2.36 2.49
C LYS A 122 -11.00 2.14 3.97
N ALA A 123 -11.65 1.19 4.63
CA ALA A 123 -11.39 0.81 6.02
C ALA A 123 -9.97 0.29 6.20
N GLN A 124 -9.46 -0.52 5.28
CA GLN A 124 -8.08 -1.01 5.33
C GLN A 124 -7.06 0.12 5.19
N LYS A 125 -7.31 1.09 4.30
CA LYS A 125 -6.45 2.26 4.14
C LYS A 125 -6.52 3.18 5.37
N VAL A 126 -7.71 3.38 5.94
CA VAL A 126 -7.91 4.10 7.21
C VAL A 126 -7.14 3.43 8.34
N TYR A 127 -7.28 2.12 8.50
CA TYR A 127 -6.57 1.34 9.52
C TYR A 127 -5.05 1.46 9.36
N ARG A 128 -4.54 1.33 8.13
CA ARG A 128 -3.11 1.48 7.84
C ARG A 128 -2.60 2.87 8.18
N LEU A 129 -3.31 3.91 7.74
CA LEU A 129 -2.96 5.31 8.00
C LEU A 129 -3.03 5.65 9.49
N GLN A 130 -4.01 5.14 10.23
CA GLN A 130 -4.07 5.27 11.70
C GLN A 130 -2.87 4.59 12.36
N GLY A 131 -2.49 3.39 11.90
CA GLY A 131 -1.30 2.71 12.37
C GLY A 131 -0.01 3.49 12.08
N ASP A 132 0.12 4.05 10.88
CA ASP A 132 1.28 4.89 10.49
C ASP A 132 1.33 6.16 11.32
N LEU A 133 0.18 6.79 11.58
CA LEU A 133 0.05 7.94 12.45
C LEU A 133 0.58 7.66 13.86
N HIS A 134 0.21 6.52 14.44
CA HIS A 134 0.67 6.11 15.78
C HIS A 134 2.14 5.69 15.84
N ARG A 135 2.72 5.24 14.73
CA ARG A 135 4.15 4.87 14.63
C ARG A 135 5.07 6.01 14.23
N THR A 136 4.51 7.15 13.83
CA THR A 136 5.29 8.31 13.39
C THR A 136 5.79 9.06 14.63
N HIS A 137 7.09 8.94 14.92
CA HIS A 137 7.75 9.64 16.02
C HIS A 137 8.88 10.54 15.50
N LEU A 138 9.05 11.68 16.15
CA LEU A 138 10.18 12.56 15.88
C LEU A 138 11.45 11.89 16.38
N ARG A 139 12.43 11.72 15.48
CA ARG A 139 13.74 11.18 15.84
C ARG A 139 14.53 12.20 16.66
N ALA A 140 15.47 11.74 17.50
CA ALA A 140 16.29 12.60 18.37
C ALA A 140 16.98 13.78 17.64
N ASN A 141 17.35 13.60 16.37
CA ASN A 141 17.92 14.64 15.49
C ASN A 141 17.04 14.89 14.24
N GLY A 142 15.73 14.63 14.34
CA GLY A 142 14.79 14.73 13.23
C GLY A 142 14.40 16.18 12.93
N ASP A 143 14.13 16.48 11.67
CA ASP A 143 13.55 17.76 11.26
C ASP A 143 12.07 17.83 11.70
N VAL A 144 11.78 18.73 12.63
CA VAL A 144 10.43 18.99 13.16
C VAL A 144 9.46 19.39 12.05
N ARG A 145 9.89 20.18 11.06
CA ARG A 145 9.03 20.64 9.97
C ARG A 145 8.66 19.48 9.05
N ALA A 146 9.63 18.63 8.67
CA ALA A 146 9.38 17.43 7.89
C ALA A 146 8.47 16.42 8.64
N HIS A 147 8.66 16.30 9.95
CA HIS A 147 7.81 15.47 10.83
C HIS A 147 6.36 15.96 10.85
N LEU A 148 6.14 17.26 11.09
CA LEU A 148 4.81 17.87 11.04
C LEU A 148 4.14 17.65 9.69
N TYR A 149 4.87 17.85 8.58
CA TYR A 149 4.32 17.59 7.24
C TYR A 149 3.85 16.15 7.07
N THR A 150 4.59 15.18 7.61
CA THR A 150 4.20 13.77 7.53
C THR A 150 2.89 13.53 8.28
N ILE A 151 2.75 14.05 9.50
CA ILE A 151 1.53 13.90 10.32
C ILE A 151 0.33 14.61 9.66
N PHE A 152 0.51 15.84 9.17
CA PHE A 152 -0.55 16.57 8.49
C PHE A 152 -0.97 15.92 7.16
N ARG A 153 -0.03 15.34 6.41
CA ARG A 153 -0.34 14.55 5.21
C ARG A 153 -1.24 13.36 5.56
N ILE A 154 -0.88 12.59 6.60
CA ILE A 154 -1.70 11.44 7.04
C ILE A 154 -3.08 11.90 7.51
N LYS A 155 -3.18 13.02 8.26
CA LYS A 155 -4.46 13.62 8.66
C LYS A 155 -5.34 13.92 7.45
N ASN A 156 -4.79 14.58 6.43
CA ASN A 156 -5.54 14.99 5.25
C ASN A 156 -6.02 13.76 4.45
N GLU A 157 -5.16 12.75 4.28
CA GLU A 157 -5.56 11.49 3.62
C GLU A 157 -6.68 10.76 4.37
N LEU A 158 -6.66 10.78 5.71
CA LEU A 158 -7.74 10.22 6.52
C LEU A 158 -9.06 10.99 6.35
N ALA A 159 -9.01 12.32 6.22
CA ALA A 159 -10.19 13.14 5.95
C ALA A 159 -10.77 12.90 4.56
N GLU A 160 -9.92 12.77 3.52
CA GLU A 160 -10.35 12.41 2.16
C GLU A 160 -11.04 11.04 2.12
N LEU A 161 -10.61 10.11 2.99
CA LEU A 161 -11.24 8.81 3.18
C LEU A 161 -12.44 8.87 4.15
N GLY A 162 -13.03 10.03 4.42
CA GLY A 162 -14.22 10.16 5.27
C GLY A 162 -14.03 9.72 6.72
N SER A 163 -12.79 9.65 7.21
CA SER A 163 -12.43 9.33 8.60
C SER A 163 -11.58 10.47 9.20
N PRO A 164 -12.09 11.72 9.26
CA PRO A 164 -11.32 12.87 9.71
C PRO A 164 -10.89 12.73 11.18
N LEU A 165 -9.68 13.18 11.49
CA LEU A 165 -9.24 13.35 12.88
C LEU A 165 -9.81 14.64 13.47
N SER A 166 -10.33 14.55 14.70
CA SER A 166 -10.67 15.73 15.47
C SER A 166 -9.42 16.50 15.91
N ASP A 167 -9.58 17.79 16.20
CA ASP A 167 -8.47 18.62 16.66
C ASP A 167 -7.83 18.09 17.95
N LEU A 168 -8.65 17.53 18.86
CA LEU A 168 -8.15 16.89 20.07
C LEU A 168 -7.31 15.65 19.74
N GLN A 169 -7.77 14.80 18.82
CA GLN A 169 -7.00 13.63 18.37
C GLN A 169 -5.69 14.05 17.71
N MET A 170 -5.70 15.15 16.96
CA MET A 170 -4.51 15.71 16.33
C MET A 170 -3.49 16.20 17.36
N VAL A 171 -3.93 16.99 18.35
CA VAL A 171 -3.05 17.48 19.44
C VAL A 171 -2.46 16.32 20.23
N VAL A 172 -3.27 15.33 20.62
CA VAL A 172 -2.80 14.14 21.33
C VAL A 172 -1.79 13.34 20.51
N THR A 173 -2.04 13.19 19.21
CA THR A 173 -1.12 12.51 18.29
C THR A 173 0.21 13.24 18.20
N LEU A 174 0.18 14.56 18.03
CA LEU A 174 1.37 15.40 17.97
C LEU A 174 2.19 15.29 19.25
N LEU A 175 1.58 15.42 20.42
CA LEU A 175 2.28 15.28 21.71
C LEU A 175 2.93 13.89 21.86
N ARG A 176 2.22 12.81 21.53
CA ARG A 176 2.76 11.44 21.58
C ARG A 176 3.89 11.21 20.59
N SER A 177 3.82 11.83 19.41
CA SER A 177 4.88 11.71 18.39
C SER A 177 6.20 12.37 18.81
N LEU A 178 6.16 13.33 19.75
CA LEU A 178 7.32 14.03 20.29
C LEU A 178 7.95 13.34 21.50
N CYS A 179 7.18 12.50 22.22
CA CYS A 179 7.54 11.99 23.55
C CYS A 179 8.54 10.82 23.60
N ASP A 180 9.18 10.43 22.49
CA ASP A 180 10.22 9.39 22.53
C ASP A 180 11.63 9.95 22.86
N VAL A 181 11.79 11.28 22.91
CA VAL A 181 13.08 11.94 23.15
C VAL A 181 13.36 12.22 24.64
N SER A 182 12.36 12.07 25.53
CA SER A 182 12.50 12.42 26.96
C SER A 182 13.06 11.32 27.87
N THR A 183 13.50 10.16 27.35
CA THR A 183 14.12 9.12 28.19
C THR A 183 15.61 9.32 28.43
N THR A 184 16.24 10.36 27.87
CA THR A 184 17.59 10.77 28.27
C THR A 184 17.53 11.74 29.44
N LYS A 185 17.27 11.18 30.64
CA LYS A 185 17.48 11.74 31.98
C LYS A 185 16.94 13.16 32.25
N VAL A 186 15.71 13.27 32.76
CA VAL A 186 15.39 14.06 33.98
C VAL A 186 14.24 13.35 34.71
N GLY A 187 14.34 13.25 36.04
CA GLY A 187 13.42 12.50 36.88
C GLY A 187 11.94 12.92 36.76
N SER A 188 11.08 11.91 36.95
CA SER A 188 9.62 11.97 37.16
C SER A 188 8.84 12.94 36.27
N TRP A 189 8.56 12.52 35.04
CA TRP A 189 7.47 13.10 34.25
C TRP A 189 6.13 12.82 34.94
N ASN A 190 5.41 13.87 35.35
CA ASN A 190 4.08 13.77 35.94
C ASN A 190 3.04 14.23 34.91
N PRO A 191 2.27 13.31 34.29
CA PRO A 191 1.42 13.62 33.15
C PRO A 191 0.38 14.73 33.40
N ARG A 192 -0.01 15.00 34.65
CA ARG A 192 -1.02 16.01 34.98
C ARG A 192 -0.45 17.42 35.13
N GLU A 193 0.79 17.55 35.59
CA GLU A 193 1.43 18.86 35.82
C GLU A 193 2.13 19.34 34.55
N ASP A 194 2.82 18.43 33.86
CA ASP A 194 3.59 18.78 32.67
C ASP A 194 2.70 19.10 31.47
N GLN A 195 1.51 18.48 31.38
CA GLN A 195 0.49 18.85 30.39
C GLN A 195 -0.09 20.26 30.63
N ARG A 196 -0.23 20.68 31.90
CA ARG A 196 -0.70 22.03 32.23
C ARG A 196 0.34 23.09 31.87
N VAL A 197 1.62 22.83 32.12
CA VAL A 197 2.71 23.76 31.77
C VAL A 197 2.83 23.94 30.25
N LEU A 198 2.65 22.86 29.48
CA LEU A 198 2.64 22.92 28.01
C LEU A 198 1.44 23.70 27.46
N LEU A 199 0.25 23.50 28.03
CA LEU A 199 -0.95 24.26 27.66
C LEU A 199 -0.79 25.77 27.94
N ILE A 200 -0.19 26.13 29.08
CA ILE A 200 0.06 27.54 29.44
C ILE A 200 1.08 28.20 28.48
N ARG A 201 2.08 27.46 28.00
CA ARG A 201 3.06 27.99 27.04
C ARG A 201 2.48 28.15 25.64
N LEU A 202 1.52 27.32 25.25
CA LEU A 202 0.84 27.43 23.94
C LEU A 202 -0.22 28.55 23.90
N GLN A 203 -0.71 29.03 25.05
CA GLN A 203 -1.63 30.18 25.11
C GLN A 203 -0.92 31.54 25.12
N ASN A 204 0.40 31.58 25.32
CA ASN A 204 1.19 32.80 25.43
C ASN A 204 2.17 33.00 24.26
N ALA A 205 1.99 32.26 23.15
CA ALA A 205 2.74 32.38 21.90
C ALA A 205 1.77 32.72 20.76
#